data_AF-A0A353K1G4-F1
#
_entry.id   AF-A0A353K1G4-F1
#
_cell.length_a   1.000
_cell.length_b   1.000
_cell.length_c   1.000
_cell.angle_alpha   90.00
_cell.angle_beta   90.00
_cell.angle_gamma   90.00
#
_symmetry.space_group_name_H-M   'P 1'
#
loop_
_entity.id
_entity.type
_entity.pdbx_description
1 polymer ?
#
loop_
_entity_poly.entity_id
_entity_poly.type
_entity_poly.pdbx_seq_one_letter_code
_entity_poly.pdbx_strand_id
1 'polypeptide(L)'
;MKRILIYILIGVVITFFPLLYINNKVLANDSNIKWTSNRSSLNSTKHDITLPDDAKYISVSENANYVSYVKDEKLYIKDLSGNTEDNLIPEELPVMNAITLNDRDIVMYFIYDRDKQKLIVKTYNIDNDEKTLHKEFTVKNLLEIKGVEYSSYTNVIYINARTGNENYATDNIYRIDIMKNVSHYFSLKDICKMTLLTNEDCIAFQDKYNNLYINKRKFTYQDYSKFILIGKGKKDLLYASPYKDKSKIYVIENQKVVDTIKIEDTNYKDILSFDNRNYLIYDNYAYNVETGDKINIKNDMDIIDITDKQVIYKNSENKLFIENI
;
A
#
# COMPACT_ATOMS: atom_id res chain seq x y z
N MET A 1 29.95 21.06 -42.72
CA MET A 1 29.92 21.42 -41.28
C MET A 1 28.94 22.54 -40.95
N LYS A 2 29.07 23.76 -41.50
CA LYS A 2 28.18 24.91 -41.17
C LYS A 2 26.67 24.63 -41.32
N ARG A 3 26.25 23.91 -42.38
CA ARG A 3 24.84 23.54 -42.58
C ARG A 3 24.30 22.55 -41.54
N ILE A 4 25.11 21.62 -41.07
CA ILE A 4 24.71 20.64 -40.04
C ILE A 4 24.53 21.35 -38.69
N LEU A 5 25.42 22.29 -38.35
CA LEU A 5 25.29 23.14 -37.17
C LEU A 5 24.00 23.97 -37.20
N ILE A 6 23.61 24.50 -38.36
CA ILE A 6 22.35 25.24 -38.52
C ILE A 6 21.14 24.32 -38.28
N TYR A 7 21.14 23.09 -38.82
CA TYR A 7 20.03 22.15 -38.59
C TYR A 7 19.94 21.68 -37.13
N ILE A 8 21.08 21.47 -36.46
CA ILE A 8 21.10 21.16 -35.02
C ILE A 8 20.52 22.34 -34.22
N LEU A 9 20.92 23.57 -34.55
CA LEU A 9 20.42 24.78 -33.87
C LEU A 9 18.91 24.94 -34.06
N ILE A 10 18.41 24.71 -35.28
CA ILE A 10 16.97 24.73 -35.59
C ILE A 10 16.23 23.65 -34.78
N GLY A 11 16.77 22.43 -34.70
CA GLY A 11 16.20 21.34 -33.90
C GLY A 11 16.12 21.68 -32.42
N VAL A 12 17.17 22.28 -31.85
CA VAL A 12 17.19 22.74 -30.45
C VAL A 12 16.16 23.84 -30.24
N VAL A 13 16.06 24.83 -31.13
CA VAL A 13 15.07 25.91 -31.01
C VAL A 13 13.64 25.36 -31.08
N ILE A 14 13.35 24.47 -32.04
CA ILE A 14 12.01 23.89 -32.20
C ILE A 14 11.61 23.01 -31.02
N THR A 15 12.56 22.38 -30.31
CA THR A 15 12.24 21.55 -29.14
C THR A 15 12.20 22.37 -27.84
N PHE A 16 13.11 23.32 -27.67
CA PHE A 16 13.27 24.08 -26.43
C PHE A 16 12.19 25.15 -26.24
N PHE A 17 11.73 25.81 -27.31
CA PHE A 17 10.72 26.87 -27.21
C PHE A 17 9.32 26.35 -26.83
N PRO A 18 8.81 25.23 -27.37
CA PRO A 18 7.56 24.64 -26.90
C PRO A 18 7.63 24.18 -25.44
N LEU A 19 8.77 23.62 -25.00
CA LEU A 19 8.99 23.23 -23.61
C LEU A 19 8.98 24.44 -22.67
N LEU A 20 9.66 25.53 -23.05
CA LEU A 20 9.62 26.80 -22.31
C LEU A 20 8.21 27.41 -22.29
N TYR A 21 7.47 27.31 -23.38
CA TYR A 21 6.09 27.77 -23.44
C TYR A 21 5.18 26.96 -22.50
N ILE A 22 5.26 25.63 -22.52
CA ILE A 22 4.52 24.78 -21.58
C ILE A 22 4.92 25.14 -20.15
N ASN A 23 6.21 25.21 -19.86
CA ASN A 23 6.70 25.52 -18.52
C ASN A 23 6.22 26.89 -18.03
N ASN A 24 6.31 27.95 -18.84
CA ASN A 24 6.08 29.32 -18.38
C ASN A 24 4.64 29.83 -18.59
N LYS A 25 3.89 29.26 -19.52
CA LYS A 25 2.50 29.69 -19.83
C LYS A 25 1.45 28.70 -19.39
N VAL A 26 1.75 27.40 -19.45
CA VAL A 26 0.81 26.34 -19.04
C VAL A 26 1.03 25.98 -17.57
N LEU A 27 2.29 25.82 -17.15
CA LEU A 27 2.65 25.35 -15.81
C LEU A 27 2.98 26.48 -14.82
N ALA A 28 3.59 27.59 -15.26
CA ALA A 28 4.00 28.68 -14.35
C ALA A 28 2.89 29.67 -14.01
N ASN A 29 1.69 29.48 -14.55
CA ASN A 29 0.52 30.00 -13.85
C ASN A 29 0.27 29.08 -12.66
N ASP A 30 0.94 29.43 -11.55
CA ASP A 30 0.40 29.30 -10.21
C ASP A 30 -0.93 30.07 -10.16
N SER A 31 -1.94 29.58 -10.88
CA SER A 31 -3.29 29.80 -10.45
C SER A 31 -3.34 29.15 -9.08
N ASN A 32 -3.55 29.98 -8.07
CA ASN A 32 -4.13 29.63 -6.79
C ASN A 32 -5.39 28.77 -7.02
N ILE A 33 -5.21 27.53 -7.46
CA ILE A 33 -6.16 26.46 -7.28
C ILE A 33 -6.04 26.20 -5.78
N LYS A 34 -6.72 27.05 -5.00
CA LYS A 34 -7.35 26.53 -3.80
C LYS A 34 -8.18 25.38 -4.33
N TRP A 35 -7.68 24.16 -4.11
CA TRP A 35 -8.52 23.02 -3.95
C TRP A 35 -9.49 23.41 -2.84
N THR A 36 -10.60 24.04 -3.21
CA THR A 36 -11.81 23.96 -2.42
C THR A 36 -12.26 22.54 -2.62
N SER A 37 -11.69 21.64 -1.81
CA SER A 37 -12.41 20.44 -1.47
C SER A 37 -13.68 20.93 -0.78
N ASN A 38 -14.75 21.10 -1.55
CA ASN A 38 -16.08 20.80 -1.04
C ASN A 38 -16.19 19.28 -0.85
N ARG A 39 -15.22 18.69 -0.17
CA ARG A 39 -15.36 17.38 0.45
C ARG A 39 -15.82 17.76 1.84
N SER A 40 -17.13 17.71 2.03
CA SER A 40 -17.71 17.66 3.36
C SER A 40 -16.85 16.73 4.19
N SER A 41 -16.25 17.25 5.26
CA SER A 41 -15.89 16.39 6.38
C SER A 41 -17.12 15.54 6.62
N LEU A 42 -16.98 14.22 6.56
CA LEU A 42 -18.05 13.29 6.95
C LEU A 42 -18.57 13.80 8.29
N ASN A 43 -19.76 14.43 8.24
CA ASN A 43 -20.50 14.68 9.45
C ASN A 43 -20.71 13.30 10.03
N SER A 44 -20.35 13.17 11.30
CA SER A 44 -20.32 11.95 12.10
C SER A 44 -21.71 11.32 12.31
N THR A 45 -22.48 11.10 11.24
CA THR A 45 -23.68 10.28 11.28
C THR A 45 -23.26 8.84 11.18
N LYS A 46 -23.06 8.28 12.38
CA LYS A 46 -22.98 6.86 12.73
C LYS A 46 -23.98 6.03 11.93
N HIS A 47 -23.56 5.48 10.80
CA HIS A 47 -24.22 4.33 10.22
C HIS A 47 -23.44 3.10 10.65
N ASP A 48 -24.12 2.15 11.30
CA ASP A 48 -23.55 0.86 11.63
C ASP A 48 -23.34 0.09 10.32
N ILE A 49 -22.12 0.10 9.81
CA ILE A 49 -21.79 -0.55 8.55
C ILE A 49 -21.33 -1.97 8.88
N THR A 50 -22.19 -2.94 8.61
CA THR A 50 -21.87 -4.35 8.77
C THR A 50 -21.26 -4.90 7.49
N LEU A 51 -20.07 -5.49 7.61
CA LEU A 51 -19.45 -6.30 6.57
C LEU A 51 -19.89 -7.77 6.72
N PRO A 52 -19.95 -8.53 5.61
CA PRO A 52 -20.18 -9.97 5.69
C PRO A 52 -19.07 -10.69 6.48
N ASP A 53 -19.43 -11.78 7.18
CA ASP A 53 -18.51 -12.52 8.06
C ASP A 53 -17.27 -13.12 7.36
N ASP A 54 -17.41 -13.39 6.07
CA ASP A 54 -16.41 -13.99 5.21
C ASP A 54 -15.65 -12.97 4.33
N ALA A 55 -15.85 -11.67 4.57
CA ALA A 55 -15.16 -10.61 3.87
C ALA A 55 -13.63 -10.66 4.10
N LYS A 56 -12.87 -10.64 3.01
CA LYS A 56 -11.40 -10.66 2.99
C LYS A 56 -10.85 -9.47 2.23
N TYR A 57 -9.57 -9.17 2.45
CA TYR A 57 -8.86 -8.07 1.78
C TYR A 57 -9.61 -6.73 1.92
N ILE A 58 -10.07 -6.45 3.14
CA ILE A 58 -10.81 -5.24 3.46
C ILE A 58 -9.84 -4.06 3.34
N SER A 59 -10.22 -3.06 2.54
CA SER A 59 -9.40 -1.86 2.33
C SER A 59 -10.30 -0.63 2.28
N VAL A 60 -9.98 0.37 3.10
CA VAL A 60 -10.73 1.63 3.19
C VAL A 60 -10.01 2.70 2.36
N SER A 61 -10.77 3.57 1.70
CA SER A 61 -10.22 4.72 0.99
C SER A 61 -9.63 5.76 1.96
N GLU A 62 -8.66 6.56 1.51
CA GLU A 62 -7.97 7.55 2.37
C GLU A 62 -8.93 8.53 3.07
N ASN A 63 -10.01 8.91 2.38
CA ASN A 63 -11.05 9.80 2.89
C ASN A 63 -12.11 9.10 3.75
N ALA A 64 -11.99 7.78 3.97
CA ALA A 64 -12.97 6.94 4.64
C ALA A 64 -14.40 7.05 4.06
N ASN A 65 -14.52 7.33 2.76
CA ASN A 65 -15.79 7.35 2.05
C ASN A 65 -16.18 5.98 1.48
N TYR A 66 -15.22 5.10 1.22
CA TYR A 66 -15.49 3.79 0.61
C TYR A 66 -14.74 2.68 1.33
N VAL A 67 -15.35 1.51 1.40
CA VAL A 67 -14.68 0.26 1.76
C VAL A 67 -14.80 -0.74 0.61
N SER A 68 -13.69 -1.35 0.24
CA SER A 68 -13.65 -2.48 -0.67
C SER A 68 -13.37 -3.76 0.09
N TYR A 69 -13.95 -4.87 -0.35
CA TYR A 69 -13.68 -6.19 0.18
C TYR A 69 -13.99 -7.26 -0.86
N VAL A 70 -13.42 -8.45 -0.65
CA VAL A 70 -13.69 -9.64 -1.45
C VAL A 70 -14.51 -10.63 -0.64
N LYS A 71 -15.59 -11.12 -1.23
CA LYS A 71 -16.45 -12.17 -0.67
C LYS A 71 -16.82 -13.15 -1.77
N ASP A 72 -16.77 -14.45 -1.48
CA ASP A 72 -17.07 -15.51 -2.46
C ASP A 72 -16.35 -15.29 -3.80
N GLU A 73 -15.07 -14.89 -3.73
CA GLU A 73 -14.21 -14.58 -4.89
C GLU A 73 -14.73 -13.43 -5.78
N LYS A 74 -15.59 -12.55 -5.26
CA LYS A 74 -16.12 -11.37 -5.94
C LYS A 74 -15.76 -10.10 -5.20
N LEU A 75 -15.53 -9.02 -5.95
CA LEU A 75 -15.21 -7.70 -5.41
C LEU A 75 -16.49 -6.90 -5.12
N TYR A 76 -16.59 -6.37 -3.91
CA TYR A 76 -17.64 -5.45 -3.49
C TYR A 76 -17.03 -4.12 -3.06
N ILE A 77 -17.74 -3.03 -3.37
CA ILE A 77 -17.40 -1.69 -2.93
C ILE A 77 -18.64 -1.09 -2.28
N LYS A 78 -18.47 -0.55 -1.08
CA LYS A 78 -19.55 0.06 -0.31
C LYS A 78 -19.22 1.50 0.03
N ASP A 79 -20.15 2.40 -0.25
CA ASP A 79 -20.10 3.80 0.18
C ASP A 79 -20.42 3.87 1.69
N LEU A 80 -19.55 4.53 2.44
CA LEU A 80 -19.63 4.70 3.88
C LEU A 80 -20.44 5.94 4.28
N SER A 81 -20.75 6.84 3.34
CA SER A 81 -21.51 8.07 3.56
C SER A 81 -23.03 7.86 3.66
N GLY A 82 -23.52 6.69 3.23
CA GLY A 82 -24.94 6.34 3.29
C GLY A 82 -25.16 4.84 3.47
N ASN A 83 -26.38 4.45 3.83
CA ASN A 83 -26.78 3.04 3.90
C ASN A 83 -27.08 2.49 2.48
N THR A 84 -26.09 2.58 1.58
CA THR A 84 -26.20 2.08 0.21
C THR A 84 -25.93 0.59 0.18
N GLU A 85 -26.62 -0.12 -0.72
CA GLU A 85 -26.33 -1.51 -1.02
C GLU A 85 -24.88 -1.68 -1.50
N ASP A 86 -24.32 -2.86 -1.27
CA ASP A 86 -22.97 -3.18 -1.69
C ASP A 86 -22.91 -3.22 -3.23
N ASN A 87 -22.05 -2.42 -3.84
CA ASN A 87 -21.87 -2.44 -5.29
C ASN A 87 -20.97 -3.62 -5.69
N LEU A 88 -21.55 -4.62 -6.35
CA LEU A 88 -20.82 -5.77 -6.89
C LEU A 88 -20.12 -5.37 -8.18
N ILE A 89 -18.80 -5.57 -8.24
CA ILE A 89 -18.02 -5.37 -9.46
C ILE A 89 -17.99 -6.69 -10.25
N PRO A 90 -18.68 -6.79 -11.40
CA PRO A 90 -18.87 -8.06 -12.08
C PRO A 90 -17.59 -8.51 -12.78
N GLU A 91 -17.16 -9.74 -12.50
CA GLU A 91 -16.01 -10.39 -13.11
C GLU A 91 -16.34 -11.87 -13.38
N GLU A 92 -15.85 -12.40 -14.50
CA GLU A 92 -16.10 -13.79 -14.93
C GLU A 92 -15.22 -14.80 -14.20
N LEU A 93 -14.10 -14.32 -13.64
CA LEU A 93 -13.08 -15.12 -12.99
C LEU A 93 -12.89 -14.70 -11.53
N PRO A 94 -12.43 -15.62 -10.65
CA PRO A 94 -12.21 -15.35 -9.24
C PRO A 94 -11.30 -14.14 -8.96
N VAL A 95 -11.77 -13.23 -8.11
CA VAL A 95 -10.98 -12.16 -7.51
C VAL A 95 -10.19 -12.73 -6.33
N MET A 96 -8.87 -12.68 -6.43
CA MET A 96 -7.93 -13.28 -5.47
C MET A 96 -7.47 -12.30 -4.38
N ASN A 97 -7.49 -10.99 -4.67
CA ASN A 97 -7.05 -9.91 -3.77
C ASN A 97 -7.56 -8.56 -4.30
N ALA A 98 -7.71 -7.57 -3.41
CA ALA A 98 -8.04 -6.19 -3.76
C ALA A 98 -7.41 -5.22 -2.75
N ILE A 99 -6.99 -4.05 -3.23
CA ILE A 99 -6.52 -2.93 -2.41
C ILE A 99 -7.12 -1.62 -2.94
N THR A 100 -7.48 -0.72 -2.05
CA THR A 100 -7.82 0.67 -2.39
C THR A 100 -6.52 1.47 -2.53
N LEU A 101 -6.42 2.30 -3.57
CA LEU A 101 -5.26 3.16 -3.78
C LEU A 101 -5.43 4.43 -2.95
N ASN A 102 -4.40 4.83 -2.20
CA ASN A 102 -4.54 5.94 -1.25
C ASN A 102 -4.77 7.29 -1.93
N ASP A 103 -4.21 7.52 -3.12
CA ASP A 103 -4.24 8.84 -3.76
C ASP A 103 -5.53 9.15 -4.54
N ARG A 104 -6.41 8.15 -4.75
CA ARG A 104 -7.57 8.24 -5.65
C ARG A 104 -8.67 7.29 -5.19
N ASP A 105 -9.92 7.58 -5.55
CA ASP A 105 -11.05 6.68 -5.35
C ASP A 105 -11.02 5.52 -6.39
N ILE A 106 -9.90 4.77 -6.42
CA ILE A 106 -9.62 3.65 -7.32
C ILE A 106 -9.31 2.40 -6.49
N VAL A 107 -9.92 1.27 -6.88
CA VAL A 107 -9.60 -0.06 -6.34
C VAL A 107 -8.77 -0.83 -7.37
N MET A 108 -7.60 -1.32 -6.96
CA MET A 108 -6.82 -2.27 -7.73
C MET A 108 -7.15 -3.69 -7.27
N TYR A 109 -7.47 -4.57 -8.21
CA TYR A 109 -7.85 -5.94 -7.90
C TYR A 109 -7.22 -6.95 -8.86
N PHE A 110 -7.14 -8.18 -8.37
CA PHE A 110 -6.33 -9.24 -8.95
C PHE A 110 -7.19 -10.45 -9.24
N ILE A 111 -7.17 -10.90 -10.49
CA ILE A 111 -7.93 -12.05 -10.97
C ILE A 111 -6.97 -13.12 -11.44
N TYR A 112 -7.28 -14.39 -11.18
CA TYR A 112 -6.44 -15.50 -11.65
C TYR A 112 -7.20 -16.44 -12.58
N ASP A 113 -6.75 -16.51 -13.84
CA ASP A 113 -7.17 -17.52 -14.80
C ASP A 113 -6.35 -18.80 -14.53
N ARG A 114 -6.95 -19.75 -13.81
CA ARG A 114 -6.30 -21.03 -13.46
C ARG A 114 -6.00 -21.89 -14.68
N ASP A 115 -6.83 -21.84 -15.72
CA ASP A 115 -6.63 -22.65 -16.93
C ASP A 115 -5.47 -22.13 -17.76
N LYS A 116 -5.38 -20.80 -17.92
CA LYS A 116 -4.29 -20.16 -18.66
C LYS A 116 -3.05 -19.86 -17.82
N GLN A 117 -3.14 -20.06 -16.50
CA GLN A 117 -2.09 -19.76 -15.54
C GLN A 117 -1.67 -18.28 -15.61
N LYS A 118 -2.66 -17.38 -15.67
CA LYS A 118 -2.44 -15.94 -15.84
C LYS A 118 -3.01 -15.14 -14.69
N LEU A 119 -2.18 -14.25 -14.15
CA LEU A 119 -2.59 -13.21 -13.22
C LEU A 119 -2.96 -11.95 -14.01
N ILE A 120 -4.17 -11.46 -13.77
CA ILE A 120 -4.75 -10.29 -14.41
C ILE A 120 -4.92 -9.22 -13.34
N VAL A 121 -4.28 -8.07 -13.54
CA VAL A 121 -4.37 -6.89 -12.70
C VAL A 121 -5.31 -5.90 -13.38
N LYS A 122 -6.35 -5.49 -12.67
CA LYS A 122 -7.31 -4.48 -13.13
C LYS A 122 -7.43 -3.37 -12.09
N THR A 123 -7.91 -2.23 -12.54
CA THR A 123 -8.32 -1.12 -11.68
C THR A 123 -9.79 -0.82 -11.95
N TYR A 124 -10.50 -0.41 -10.91
CA TYR A 124 -11.86 0.12 -10.99
C TYR A 124 -11.86 1.52 -10.38
N ASN A 125 -12.25 2.51 -11.15
CA ASN A 125 -12.42 3.88 -10.66
C ASN A 125 -13.88 4.06 -10.20
N ILE A 126 -14.04 4.38 -8.91
CA ILE A 126 -15.34 4.45 -8.24
C ILE A 126 -16.15 5.63 -8.76
N ASP A 127 -15.50 6.76 -9.04
CA ASP A 127 -16.17 8.02 -9.42
C ASP A 127 -16.85 7.94 -10.79
N ASN A 128 -16.28 7.17 -11.72
CA ASN A 128 -16.74 7.12 -13.11
C ASN A 128 -17.20 5.72 -13.56
N ASP A 129 -17.30 4.75 -12.65
CA ASP A 129 -17.71 3.37 -12.93
C ASP A 129 -16.91 2.72 -14.07
N GLU A 130 -15.58 2.94 -14.06
CA GLU A 130 -14.70 2.49 -15.14
C GLU A 130 -13.76 1.35 -14.71
N LYS A 131 -13.88 0.22 -15.40
CA LYS A 131 -12.91 -0.89 -15.31
C LYS A 131 -11.81 -0.75 -16.35
N THR A 132 -10.56 -0.76 -15.91
CA THR A 132 -9.39 -0.73 -16.78
C THR A 132 -8.52 -1.97 -16.59
N LEU A 133 -8.13 -2.61 -17.69
CA LEU A 133 -7.08 -3.63 -17.68
C LEU A 133 -5.73 -2.95 -17.44
N HIS A 134 -5.10 -3.23 -16.30
CA HIS A 134 -3.78 -2.72 -16.01
C HIS A 134 -2.71 -3.57 -16.70
N LYS A 135 -2.64 -4.87 -16.37
CA LYS A 135 -1.68 -5.82 -16.93
C LYS A 135 -2.15 -7.26 -16.80
N GLU A 136 -1.75 -8.11 -17.74
CA GLU A 136 -1.88 -9.56 -17.67
C GLU A 136 -0.51 -10.22 -17.85
N PHE A 137 -0.19 -11.24 -17.06
CA PHE A 137 1.06 -12.01 -17.18
C PHE A 137 0.97 -13.43 -16.60
N THR A 138 1.88 -14.30 -17.00
CA THR A 138 1.90 -15.69 -16.56
C THR A 138 2.43 -15.83 -15.13
N VAL A 139 1.66 -16.50 -14.28
CA VAL A 139 2.07 -16.95 -12.93
C VAL A 139 1.62 -18.39 -12.78
N LYS A 140 2.58 -19.31 -12.70
CA LYS A 140 2.29 -20.75 -12.62
C LYS A 140 1.92 -21.15 -11.19
N ASN A 141 0.89 -21.95 -11.05
CA ASN A 141 0.37 -22.57 -9.83
C ASN A 141 0.19 -21.54 -8.71
N LEU A 142 -0.51 -20.43 -8.99
CA LEU A 142 -0.81 -19.42 -7.98
C LEU A 142 -1.78 -20.01 -6.95
N LEU A 143 -1.39 -19.93 -5.68
CA LEU A 143 -2.22 -20.33 -4.54
C LEU A 143 -2.93 -19.12 -3.94
N GLU A 144 -2.20 -18.04 -3.68
CA GLU A 144 -2.72 -16.81 -3.10
C GLU A 144 -1.83 -15.59 -3.41
N ILE A 145 -2.39 -14.39 -3.25
CA ILE A 145 -1.63 -13.14 -3.22
C ILE A 145 -1.60 -12.69 -1.76
N LYS A 146 -0.41 -12.73 -1.17
CA LYS A 146 -0.19 -12.43 0.26
C LYS A 146 -0.10 -10.95 0.56
N GLY A 147 0.19 -10.14 -0.45
CA GLY A 147 0.23 -8.70 -0.30
C GLY A 147 0.58 -8.02 -1.61
N VAL A 148 0.32 -6.72 -1.65
CA VAL A 148 0.56 -5.85 -2.79
C VAL A 148 1.04 -4.51 -2.26
N GLU A 149 2.09 -3.98 -2.86
CA GLU A 149 2.54 -2.61 -2.62
C GLU A 149 2.46 -1.81 -3.91
N TYR A 150 1.90 -0.60 -3.83
CA TYR A 150 1.74 0.30 -4.96
C TYR A 150 2.37 1.66 -4.66
N SER A 151 3.15 2.19 -5.60
CA SER A 151 3.61 3.58 -5.58
C SER A 151 2.80 4.39 -6.57
N SER A 152 1.98 5.31 -6.09
CA SER A 152 1.29 6.30 -6.92
C SER A 152 2.25 7.26 -7.62
N TYR A 153 3.44 7.49 -7.04
CA TYR A 153 4.44 8.41 -7.57
C TYR A 153 5.21 7.82 -8.76
N THR A 154 5.64 6.57 -8.66
CA THR A 154 6.44 5.89 -9.70
C THR A 154 5.62 4.90 -10.52
N ASN A 155 4.35 4.69 -10.17
CA ASN A 155 3.42 3.74 -10.79
C ASN A 155 3.98 2.31 -10.86
N VAL A 156 4.74 1.93 -9.82
CA VAL A 156 5.32 0.60 -9.67
C VAL A 156 4.44 -0.23 -8.74
N ILE A 157 4.21 -1.49 -9.11
CA ILE A 157 3.45 -2.46 -8.31
C ILE A 157 4.37 -3.61 -7.94
N TYR A 158 4.42 -3.96 -6.65
CA TYR A 158 5.00 -5.21 -6.16
C TYR A 158 3.90 -6.15 -5.71
N ILE A 159 3.96 -7.41 -6.15
CA ILE A 159 2.96 -8.43 -5.84
C ILE A 159 3.68 -9.60 -5.20
N ASN A 160 3.35 -9.93 -3.95
CA ASN A 160 3.82 -11.15 -3.30
C ASN A 160 2.82 -12.28 -3.57
N ALA A 161 3.20 -13.17 -4.49
CA ALA A 161 2.39 -14.29 -4.93
C ALA A 161 2.97 -15.60 -4.39
N ARG A 162 2.18 -16.33 -3.61
CA ARG A 162 2.53 -17.68 -3.17
C ARG A 162 2.20 -18.67 -4.27
N THR A 163 3.20 -19.35 -4.79
CA THR A 163 3.04 -20.33 -5.88
C THR A 163 3.58 -21.70 -5.50
N GLY A 164 3.00 -22.75 -6.08
CA GLY A 164 3.41 -24.12 -5.86
C GLY A 164 2.23 -25.06 -5.63
N ASN A 165 2.39 -25.99 -4.71
CA ASN A 165 1.34 -26.92 -4.28
C ASN A 165 1.30 -27.00 -2.74
N GLU A 166 0.39 -27.80 -2.20
CA GLU A 166 0.19 -27.96 -0.75
C GLU A 166 1.46 -28.39 0.01
N ASN A 167 2.35 -29.14 -0.64
CA ASN A 167 3.57 -29.69 -0.03
C ASN A 167 4.80 -28.78 -0.21
N TYR A 168 4.82 -27.98 -1.28
CA TYR A 168 5.92 -27.09 -1.62
C TYR A 168 5.38 -25.80 -2.22
N ALA A 169 5.41 -24.75 -1.42
CA ALA A 169 5.03 -23.41 -1.83
C ALA A 169 6.18 -22.42 -1.56
N THR A 170 6.35 -21.49 -2.50
CA THR A 170 7.35 -20.42 -2.44
C THR A 170 6.66 -19.09 -2.69
N ASP A 171 7.05 -18.07 -1.94
CA ASP A 171 6.57 -16.72 -2.14
C ASP A 171 7.46 -16.04 -3.19
N ASN A 172 6.84 -15.54 -4.26
CA ASN A 172 7.49 -14.90 -5.39
C ASN A 172 7.01 -13.47 -5.49
N ILE A 173 7.96 -12.54 -5.43
CA ILE A 173 7.68 -11.12 -5.59
C ILE A 173 7.84 -10.78 -7.06
N TYR A 174 6.75 -10.31 -7.68
CA TYR A 174 6.75 -9.76 -9.02
C TYR A 174 6.73 -8.24 -8.96
N ARG A 175 7.45 -7.58 -9.88
CA ARG A 175 7.44 -6.13 -10.06
C ARG A 175 6.85 -5.78 -11.41
N ILE A 176 5.84 -4.91 -11.41
CA ILE A 176 5.29 -4.26 -12.61
C ILE A 176 5.77 -2.82 -12.61
N ASP A 177 6.49 -2.41 -13.66
CA ASP A 177 6.98 -1.03 -13.79
C ASP A 177 5.96 -0.09 -14.44
N ILE A 178 6.28 1.21 -14.51
CA ILE A 178 5.43 2.23 -15.14
C ILE A 178 5.13 1.95 -16.63
N MET A 179 6.03 1.23 -17.31
CA MET A 179 5.87 0.81 -18.71
C MET A 179 5.09 -0.52 -18.81
N LYS A 180 4.57 -1.02 -17.68
CA LYS A 180 3.84 -2.28 -17.53
C LYS A 180 4.68 -3.52 -17.88
N ASN A 181 6.01 -3.44 -17.77
CA ASN A 181 6.87 -4.61 -17.87
C ASN A 181 6.83 -5.37 -16.55
N VAL A 182 6.73 -6.70 -16.66
CA VAL A 182 6.72 -7.59 -15.50
C VAL A 182 8.09 -8.21 -15.36
N SER A 183 8.64 -8.15 -14.16
CA SER A 183 9.89 -8.81 -13.81
C SER A 183 9.72 -9.61 -12.53
N HIS A 184 10.42 -10.74 -12.44
CA HIS A 184 10.58 -11.44 -11.17
C HIS A 184 11.60 -10.67 -10.32
N TYR A 185 11.19 -10.26 -9.12
CA TYR A 185 12.01 -9.44 -8.24
C TYR A 185 12.80 -10.30 -7.25
N PHE A 186 12.14 -11.22 -6.54
CA PHE A 186 12.76 -12.08 -5.53
C PHE A 186 11.91 -13.33 -5.24
N SER A 187 12.53 -14.40 -4.75
CA SER A 187 11.83 -15.59 -4.24
C SER A 187 12.35 -15.94 -2.86
N LEU A 188 11.44 -16.23 -1.93
CA LEU A 188 11.80 -16.73 -0.60
C LEU A 188 10.67 -17.60 -0.05
N LYS A 189 11.01 -18.48 0.88
CA LYS A 189 10.00 -19.26 1.59
C LYS A 189 9.38 -18.40 2.69
N ASP A 190 8.06 -18.21 2.63
CA ASP A 190 7.25 -17.58 3.68
C ASP A 190 7.65 -16.12 4.00
N ILE A 191 7.45 -15.21 3.04
CA ILE A 191 7.50 -13.76 3.22
C ILE A 191 6.24 -13.33 3.98
N CYS A 192 6.40 -12.71 5.14
CA CYS A 192 5.29 -12.35 6.02
C CYS A 192 4.86 -10.89 5.91
N LYS A 193 5.81 -9.98 5.63
CA LYS A 193 5.54 -8.55 5.53
C LYS A 193 6.42 -7.93 4.45
N MET A 194 5.90 -6.93 3.76
CA MET A 194 6.68 -6.09 2.86
C MET A 194 6.23 -4.64 2.96
N THR A 195 7.07 -3.73 2.49
CA THR A 195 6.77 -2.30 2.34
C THR A 195 7.60 -1.71 1.22
N LEU A 196 7.02 -0.78 0.46
CA LEU A 196 7.65 -0.13 -0.69
C LEU A 196 8.40 1.15 -0.31
N LEU A 197 9.71 1.15 -0.57
CA LEU A 197 10.58 2.34 -0.52
C LEU A 197 10.47 3.07 -1.87
N THR A 198 9.62 4.09 -1.91
CA THR A 198 9.18 4.84 -3.10
C THR A 198 10.31 5.57 -3.85
N ASN A 199 11.20 6.26 -3.13
CA ASN A 199 12.35 6.99 -3.64
C ASN A 199 13.42 6.06 -4.23
N GLU A 200 13.57 4.86 -3.68
CA GLU A 200 14.53 3.86 -4.16
C GLU A 200 13.93 2.89 -5.21
N ASP A 201 12.61 2.95 -5.45
CA ASP A 201 11.86 1.99 -6.27
C ASP A 201 12.23 0.54 -5.93
N CYS A 202 12.24 0.23 -4.64
CA CYS A 202 12.54 -1.09 -4.12
C CYS A 202 11.70 -1.41 -2.89
N ILE A 203 11.76 -2.65 -2.42
CA ILE A 203 10.99 -3.07 -1.25
C ILE A 203 11.91 -3.49 -0.10
N ALA A 204 11.42 -3.29 1.11
CA ALA A 204 11.87 -4.02 2.28
C ALA A 204 10.86 -5.11 2.62
N PHE A 205 11.33 -6.29 3.02
CA PHE A 205 10.46 -7.40 3.38
C PHE A 205 11.07 -8.28 4.47
N GLN A 206 10.20 -8.95 5.23
CA GLN A 206 10.55 -9.80 6.35
C GLN A 206 10.05 -11.22 6.11
N ASP A 207 10.88 -12.22 6.36
CA ASP A 207 10.48 -13.62 6.36
C ASP A 207 9.94 -14.07 7.74
N LYS A 208 9.33 -15.26 7.79
CA LYS A 208 8.82 -15.82 9.04
C LYS A 208 9.87 -16.05 10.15
N TYR A 209 11.16 -15.99 9.82
CA TYR A 209 12.26 -16.18 10.77
C TYR A 209 12.84 -14.86 11.27
N ASN A 210 12.19 -13.74 10.92
CA ASN A 210 12.58 -12.37 11.24
C ASN A 210 13.89 -11.94 10.58
N ASN A 211 14.24 -12.51 9.42
CA ASN A 211 15.27 -11.94 8.57
C ASN A 211 14.64 -10.77 7.79
N LEU A 212 15.20 -9.58 7.98
CA LEU A 212 14.83 -8.39 7.22
C LEU A 212 15.70 -8.32 5.96
N TYR A 213 15.07 -8.05 4.83
CA TYR A 213 15.73 -7.82 3.55
C TYR A 213 15.37 -6.42 3.08
N ILE A 214 16.37 -5.66 2.64
CA ILE A 214 16.20 -4.33 2.05
C ILE A 214 16.85 -4.39 0.68
N ASN A 215 16.07 -4.12 -0.37
CA ASN A 215 16.54 -4.23 -1.75
C ASN A 215 17.25 -5.58 -2.04
N LYS A 216 16.58 -6.69 -1.71
CA LYS A 216 17.06 -8.08 -1.87
C LYS A 216 18.26 -8.48 -1.00
N ARG A 217 18.84 -7.57 -0.22
CA ARG A 217 19.97 -7.84 0.66
C ARG A 217 19.51 -8.04 2.09
N LYS A 218 19.99 -9.09 2.74
CA LYS A 218 19.72 -9.31 4.15
C LYS A 218 20.33 -8.17 4.96
N PHE A 219 19.51 -7.49 5.75
CA PHE A 219 19.93 -6.42 6.64
C PHE A 219 20.43 -6.98 7.96
N THR A 220 21.57 -6.46 8.41
CA THR A 220 22.18 -6.76 9.71
C THR A 220 22.77 -5.47 10.26
N TYR A 221 22.72 -5.29 11.58
CA TYR A 221 23.31 -4.11 12.21
C TYR A 221 23.83 -4.46 13.60
N GLN A 222 25.09 -4.09 13.88
CA GLN A 222 25.82 -4.49 15.09
C GLN A 222 25.74 -6.03 15.27
N ASP A 223 25.37 -6.49 16.46
CA ASP A 223 25.22 -7.91 16.81
C ASP A 223 23.84 -8.49 16.43
N TYR A 224 22.97 -7.69 15.78
CA TYR A 224 21.62 -8.10 15.40
C TYR A 224 21.56 -8.54 13.94
N SER A 225 21.09 -9.77 13.73
CA SER A 225 20.84 -10.36 12.41
C SER A 225 19.36 -10.59 12.11
N LYS A 226 18.48 -10.28 13.06
CA LYS A 226 17.04 -10.49 12.99
C LYS A 226 16.29 -9.27 13.49
N PHE A 227 15.27 -8.86 12.75
CA PHE A 227 14.50 -7.66 12.98
C PHE A 227 13.03 -7.90 12.71
N ILE A 228 12.20 -7.18 13.47
CA ILE A 228 10.77 -7.03 13.24
C ILE A 228 10.60 -5.78 12.37
N LEU A 229 10.04 -5.95 11.18
CA LEU A 229 9.73 -4.85 10.28
C LEU A 229 8.51 -4.10 10.82
N ILE A 230 8.73 -2.88 11.30
CA ILE A 230 7.64 -2.03 11.77
C ILE A 230 6.92 -1.45 10.55
N GLY A 231 7.68 -0.88 9.63
CA GLY A 231 7.16 -0.38 8.37
C GLY A 231 8.00 0.79 7.87
N LYS A 232 7.39 1.65 7.05
CA LYS A 232 8.05 2.78 6.42
C LYS A 232 7.37 4.06 6.86
N GLY A 233 8.14 5.09 7.17
CA GLY A 233 7.64 6.43 7.44
C GLY A 233 7.91 7.38 6.28
N LYS A 234 7.82 8.68 6.55
CA LYS A 234 8.06 9.72 5.53
C LYS A 234 9.49 9.62 4.99
N LYS A 235 9.68 10.03 3.73
CA LYS A 235 10.97 10.01 3.01
C LYS A 235 11.63 8.62 2.94
N ASP A 236 10.84 7.55 2.98
CA ASP A 236 11.32 6.16 2.97
C ASP A 236 12.22 5.77 4.14
N LEU A 237 12.09 6.45 5.27
CA LEU A 237 12.72 5.99 6.50
C LEU A 237 12.06 4.68 6.91
N LEU A 238 12.84 3.59 6.92
CA LEU A 238 12.37 2.27 7.32
C LEU A 238 12.57 2.11 8.83
N TYR A 239 11.52 1.67 9.52
CA TYR A 239 11.54 1.42 10.96
C TYR A 239 11.60 -0.08 11.21
N ALA A 240 12.59 -0.52 11.98
CA ALA A 240 12.74 -1.91 12.33
C ALA A 240 13.30 -2.08 13.75
N SER A 241 12.74 -3.02 14.49
CA SER A 241 13.16 -3.31 15.86
C SER A 241 13.94 -4.64 15.92
N PRO A 242 15.08 -4.72 16.63
CA PRO A 242 15.76 -5.98 16.84
C PRO A 242 14.85 -7.02 17.48
N TYR A 243 14.80 -8.22 16.91
CA TYR A 243 13.89 -9.27 17.40
C TYR A 243 14.13 -9.63 18.89
N LYS A 244 15.39 -9.55 19.35
CA LYS A 244 15.78 -9.86 20.74
C LYS A 244 15.74 -8.66 21.69
N ASP A 245 15.76 -7.44 21.16
CA ASP A 245 15.79 -6.20 21.94
C ASP A 245 14.76 -5.24 21.36
N LYS A 246 13.50 -5.48 21.72
CA LYS A 246 12.36 -4.69 21.26
C LYS A 246 12.34 -3.26 21.82
N SER A 247 13.20 -2.92 22.79
CA SER A 247 13.27 -1.57 23.38
C SER A 247 13.86 -0.53 22.43
N LYS A 248 14.41 -0.98 21.29
CA LYS A 248 15.00 -0.12 20.26
C LYS A 248 14.26 -0.27 18.95
N ILE A 249 14.07 0.85 18.29
CA ILE A 249 13.62 0.93 16.92
C ILE A 249 14.70 1.67 16.14
N TYR A 250 15.31 1.00 15.17
CA TYR A 250 16.25 1.63 14.27
C TYR A 250 15.51 2.29 13.13
N VAL A 251 15.91 3.52 12.84
CA VAL A 251 15.51 4.26 11.65
C VAL A 251 16.58 4.02 10.59
N ILE A 252 16.19 3.46 9.46
CA ILE A 252 17.08 2.96 8.41
C ILE A 252 16.81 3.74 7.13
N GLU A 253 17.86 4.28 6.54
CA GLU A 253 17.84 4.97 5.25
C GLU A 253 18.98 4.40 4.40
N ASN A 254 18.73 4.04 3.12
CA ASN A 254 19.74 3.49 2.23
C ASN A 254 20.56 2.33 2.85
N GLN A 255 19.88 1.41 3.56
CA GLN A 255 20.49 0.29 4.28
C GLN A 255 21.46 0.67 5.42
N LYS A 256 21.42 1.92 5.91
CA LYS A 256 22.21 2.40 7.05
C LYS A 256 21.28 2.87 8.15
N VAL A 257 21.63 2.54 9.40
CA VAL A 257 20.95 3.11 10.56
C VAL A 257 21.36 4.57 10.68
N VAL A 258 20.37 5.46 10.63
CA VAL A 258 20.55 6.91 10.74
C VAL A 258 20.10 7.44 12.10
N ASP A 259 19.21 6.74 12.78
CA ASP A 259 18.73 7.11 14.12
C ASP A 259 18.23 5.88 14.92
N THR A 260 18.02 6.05 16.22
CA THR A 260 17.49 5.04 17.13
C THR A 260 16.48 5.64 18.09
N ILE A 261 15.24 5.17 18.01
CA ILE A 261 14.17 5.49 18.96
C ILE A 261 14.18 4.44 20.07
N LYS A 262 14.10 4.90 21.32
CA LYS A 262 13.96 4.03 22.48
C LYS A 262 12.49 4.01 22.92
N ILE A 263 11.97 2.82 23.15
CA ILE A 263 10.63 2.62 23.71
C ILE A 263 10.74 1.92 25.06
N GLU A 264 9.95 2.39 26.03
CA GLU A 264 9.95 1.85 27.39
C GLU A 264 9.09 0.58 27.48
N ASP A 265 7.89 0.62 26.90
CA ASP A 265 7.00 -0.53 26.85
C ASP A 265 7.21 -1.33 25.55
N THR A 266 7.60 -2.59 25.68
CA THR A 266 7.88 -3.48 24.56
C THR A 266 6.79 -4.53 24.32
N ASN A 267 5.71 -4.49 25.11
CA ASN A 267 4.62 -5.46 25.09
C ASN A 267 3.49 -5.06 24.13
N TYR A 268 3.82 -4.41 23.01
CA TYR A 268 2.84 -4.19 21.94
C TYR A 268 2.36 -5.54 21.39
N LYS A 269 1.07 -5.63 21.11
CA LYS A 269 0.39 -6.82 20.60
C LYS A 269 0.48 -6.93 19.09
N ASP A 270 0.47 -5.80 18.40
CA ASP A 270 0.49 -5.75 16.94
C ASP A 270 1.21 -4.49 16.41
N ILE A 271 1.44 -4.47 15.10
CA ILE A 271 2.02 -3.34 14.38
C ILE A 271 1.12 -3.00 13.20
N LEU A 272 0.57 -1.79 13.22
CA LEU A 272 -0.13 -1.22 12.08
C LEU A 272 0.83 -0.32 11.31
N SER A 273 0.96 -0.55 10.00
CA SER A 273 1.74 0.30 9.11
C SER A 273 0.93 0.61 7.87
N PHE A 274 0.57 1.87 7.71
CA PHE A 274 -0.22 2.33 6.57
C PHE A 274 0.13 3.77 6.23
N ASP A 275 0.25 4.04 4.93
CA ASP A 275 0.49 5.38 4.38
C ASP A 275 1.61 6.20 5.07
N ASN A 276 2.78 5.59 5.24
CA ASN A 276 3.94 6.22 5.90
C ASN A 276 3.73 6.55 7.38
N ARG A 277 2.77 5.90 8.05
CA ARG A 277 2.51 5.99 9.49
C ARG A 277 2.69 4.62 10.11
N ASN A 278 3.38 4.58 11.25
CA ASN A 278 3.69 3.34 11.94
C ASN A 278 3.21 3.41 13.38
N TYR A 279 2.35 2.47 13.76
CA TYR A 279 1.80 2.36 15.09
C TYR A 279 2.17 1.03 15.74
N LEU A 280 2.66 1.10 16.97
CA LEU A 280 2.71 -0.04 17.87
C LEU A 280 1.38 -0.10 18.64
N ILE A 281 0.66 -1.22 18.51
CA ILE A 281 -0.67 -1.38 19.08
C ILE A 281 -0.56 -2.04 20.45
N TYR A 282 -1.01 -1.34 21.49
CA TYR A 282 -1.14 -1.84 22.85
C TYR A 282 -2.61 -2.11 23.17
N ASP A 283 -2.92 -2.47 24.41
CA ASP A 283 -4.27 -2.82 24.82
C ASP A 283 -5.25 -1.67 24.62
N ASN A 284 -4.88 -0.47 25.09
CA ASN A 284 -5.75 0.69 25.18
C ASN A 284 -5.21 1.94 24.47
N TYR A 285 -4.03 1.84 23.82
CA TYR A 285 -3.52 2.92 22.99
C TYR A 285 -2.71 2.40 21.79
N ALA A 286 -2.67 3.18 20.72
CA ALA A 286 -1.72 3.06 19.63
C ALA A 286 -0.61 4.10 19.81
N TYR A 287 0.65 3.67 19.76
CA TYR A 287 1.82 4.55 19.84
C TYR A 287 2.36 4.85 18.45
N ASN A 288 2.35 6.11 18.05
CA ASN A 288 2.93 6.56 16.80
C ASN A 288 4.46 6.59 16.90
N VAL A 289 5.13 5.77 16.09
CA VAL A 289 6.59 5.58 16.18
C VAL A 289 7.36 6.82 15.78
N GLU A 290 6.85 7.61 14.83
CA GLU A 290 7.51 8.80 14.30
C GLU A 290 7.42 10.01 15.22
N THR A 291 6.28 10.19 15.89
CA THR A 291 5.99 11.38 16.71
C THR A 291 6.13 11.12 18.20
N GLY A 292 5.96 9.86 18.64
CA GLY A 292 5.88 9.50 20.06
C GLY A 292 4.49 9.69 20.66
N ASP A 293 3.51 10.12 19.87
CA ASP A 293 2.15 10.38 20.33
C ASP A 293 1.41 9.07 20.64
N LYS A 294 0.49 9.14 21.60
CA LYS A 294 -0.40 8.03 21.98
C LYS A 294 -1.84 8.39 21.64
N ILE A 295 -2.50 7.51 20.90
CA ILE A 295 -3.92 7.62 20.54
C ILE A 295 -4.66 6.56 21.33
N ASN A 296 -5.67 6.94 22.10
CA ASN A 296 -6.50 5.96 22.81
C ASN A 296 -7.27 5.11 21.80
N ILE A 297 -7.28 3.80 22.01
CA ILE A 297 -8.00 2.83 21.17
C ILE A 297 -8.88 1.92 22.02
N LYS A 298 -9.85 1.26 21.38
CA LYS A 298 -10.73 0.28 22.04
C LYS A 298 -10.11 -1.10 22.05
N ASN A 299 -10.06 -1.71 23.23
CA ASN A 299 -9.36 -2.98 23.48
C ASN A 299 -10.04 -4.22 22.87
N ASP A 300 -11.31 -4.10 22.45
CA ASP A 300 -12.19 -5.19 22.01
C ASP A 300 -12.54 -5.12 20.52
N MET A 301 -11.79 -4.32 19.75
CA MET A 301 -12.03 -4.15 18.32
C MET A 301 -10.73 -4.31 17.52
N ASP A 302 -10.85 -4.93 16.35
CA ASP A 302 -9.76 -5.00 15.38
C ASP A 302 -9.56 -3.62 14.76
N ILE A 303 -8.33 -3.12 14.72
CA ILE A 303 -8.02 -1.85 14.05
C ILE A 303 -7.79 -2.12 12.58
N ILE A 304 -8.60 -1.50 11.73
CA ILE A 304 -8.49 -1.59 10.28
C ILE A 304 -7.50 -0.54 9.76
N ASP A 305 -7.62 0.71 10.23
CA ASP A 305 -6.72 1.80 9.85
C ASP A 305 -6.73 2.93 10.90
N ILE A 306 -5.65 3.73 10.92
CA ILE A 306 -5.51 4.97 11.68
C ILE A 306 -5.07 6.07 10.71
N THR A 307 -5.98 7.00 10.45
CA THR A 307 -5.71 8.20 9.67
C THR A 307 -5.31 9.37 10.56
N ASP A 308 -4.93 10.50 9.95
CA ASP A 308 -4.59 11.72 10.70
C ASP A 308 -5.77 12.31 11.48
N LYS A 309 -7.00 11.87 11.19
CA LYS A 309 -8.22 12.41 11.79
C LYS A 309 -9.08 11.35 12.46
N GLN A 310 -8.88 10.07 12.15
CA GLN A 310 -9.84 9.03 12.49
C GLN A 310 -9.17 7.69 12.77
N VAL A 311 -9.74 6.91 13.69
CA VAL A 311 -9.47 5.48 13.85
C VAL A 311 -10.65 4.69 13.31
N ILE A 312 -10.37 3.66 12.52
CA ILE A 312 -11.36 2.78 11.92
C ILE A 312 -11.22 1.40 12.56
N TYR A 313 -12.30 0.95 13.19
CA TYR A 313 -12.39 -0.31 13.90
C TYR A 313 -13.33 -1.29 13.22
N LYS A 314 -13.15 -2.58 13.50
CA LYS A 314 -14.11 -3.65 13.23
C LYS A 314 -14.33 -4.46 14.51
N ASN A 315 -15.58 -4.63 14.93
CA ASN A 315 -15.89 -5.49 16.09
C ASN A 315 -16.07 -6.96 15.70
N SER A 316 -16.34 -7.82 16.68
CA SER A 316 -16.61 -9.25 16.49
C SER A 316 -17.88 -9.56 15.68
N GLU A 317 -18.79 -8.59 15.52
CA GLU A 317 -19.99 -8.69 14.68
C GLU A 317 -19.76 -8.14 13.27
N ASN A 318 -18.49 -7.92 12.87
CA ASN A 318 -18.09 -7.32 11.60
C ASN A 318 -18.70 -5.93 11.32
N LYS A 319 -19.06 -5.20 12.37
CA LYS A 319 -19.47 -3.79 12.28
C LYS A 319 -18.24 -2.89 12.28
N LEU A 320 -18.20 -1.98 11.31
CA LEU A 320 -17.21 -0.92 11.22
C LEU A 320 -17.61 0.27 12.08
N PHE A 321 -16.64 0.81 12.83
CA PHE A 321 -16.81 2.04 13.60
C PHE A 321 -15.71 3.03 13.21
N ILE A 322 -16.11 4.29 12.97
CA ILE A 322 -15.19 5.38 12.65
C ILE A 322 -15.25 6.38 13.80
N GLU A 323 -14.11 6.64 14.44
CA GLU A 323 -13.98 7.55 15.56
C GLU A 323 -12.99 8.66 15.22
N ASN A 324 -13.34 9.92 15.48
CA ASN A 324 -12.45 11.04 15.23
C ASN A 324 -11.41 11.16 16.36
N ILE A 325 -10.18 11.56 16.01
CA ILE A 325 -9.04 11.78 16.91
C ILE A 325 -8.96 13.26 17.30
#